data_AF-A0A933EJG1-F1
#
_entry.id   AF-A0A933EJG1-F1
#
_cell.length_a   1.000
_cell.length_b   1.000
_cell.length_c   1.000
_cell.angle_alpha   90.00
_cell.angle_beta   90.00
_cell.angle_gamma   90.00
#
_symmetry.space_group_name_H-M   'P 1'
#
loop_
_entity.id
_entity.type
_entity.pdbx_description
1 polymer ?
#
loop_
_entity_poly.entity_id
_entity_poly.type
_entity_poly.pdbx_seq_one_letter_code
_entity_poly.pdbx_strand_id
1 'polypeptide(L)'
;MSQERAQQQQPNQMATRTEVAQAPVRSYSPLQMYFLVRLNRLVRLQDTYEKQSDKEKDPVLQKALRHATFSTFCDCADLGVGTEGRALLKKENAGY
;
A
#
# COMPACT_ATOMS: atom_id res chain seq x y z
N MET A 1 20.86 -28.61 63.91
CA MET A 1 20.00 -29.39 62.99
C MET A 1 18.92 -28.44 62.50
N SER A 2 19.22 -27.61 61.50
CA SER A 2 19.05 -27.94 60.07
C SER A 2 17.58 -28.10 59.71
N GLN A 3 16.99 -27.06 59.12
CA GLN A 3 16.06 -27.20 58.01
C GLN A 3 15.84 -25.86 57.30
N GLU A 4 16.38 -25.81 56.08
CA GLU A 4 16.12 -24.85 55.01
C GLU A 4 14.64 -24.86 54.59
N ARG A 5 14.04 -23.69 54.39
CA ARG A 5 12.98 -23.49 53.38
C ARG A 5 13.13 -22.13 52.71
N ALA A 6 13.82 -22.17 51.58
CA ALA A 6 13.74 -21.34 50.39
C ALA A 6 12.79 -20.13 50.45
N GLN A 7 13.38 -18.94 50.59
CA GLN A 7 12.79 -17.71 50.08
C GLN A 7 12.80 -17.76 48.55
N GLN A 8 11.66 -18.11 47.95
CA GLN A 8 11.44 -18.01 46.52
C GLN A 8 11.50 -16.53 46.09
N GLN A 9 12.64 -16.11 45.56
CA GLN A 9 12.77 -14.91 44.74
C GLN A 9 11.92 -15.08 43.49
N GLN A 10 10.84 -14.31 43.38
CA GLN A 10 10.14 -14.13 42.12
C GLN A 10 10.97 -13.17 41.25
N PRO A 11 11.37 -13.56 40.02
CA PRO A 11 12.06 -12.66 39.13
C PRO A 11 11.10 -11.56 38.68
N ASN A 12 11.56 -10.32 38.87
CA ASN A 12 10.99 -9.10 38.34
C ASN A 12 10.63 -9.33 36.86
N GLN A 13 9.33 -9.48 36.57
CA GLN A 13 8.84 -9.64 35.22
C GLN A 13 9.19 -8.36 34.48
N MET A 14 10.25 -8.42 33.68
CA MET A 14 10.58 -7.39 32.71
C MET A 14 9.35 -7.22 31.83
N ALA A 15 8.63 -6.14 32.08
CA ALA A 15 7.66 -5.59 31.16
C ALA A 15 8.40 -5.36 29.85
N THR A 16 8.31 -6.33 28.94
CA THR A 16 8.45 -6.10 27.51
C THR A 16 7.26 -5.23 27.14
N ARG A 17 7.39 -3.94 27.45
CA ARG A 17 6.57 -2.91 26.84
C ARG A 17 6.92 -3.00 25.37
N THR A 18 6.12 -3.74 24.63
CA THR A 18 6.08 -3.70 23.17
C THR A 18 5.76 -2.25 22.84
N GLU A 19 6.80 -1.44 22.66
CA GLU A 19 6.70 -0.14 22.03
C GLU A 19 6.12 -0.45 20.65
N VAL A 20 4.81 -0.24 20.53
CA VAL A 20 4.13 -0.24 19.25
C VAL A 20 4.79 0.89 18.49
N ALA A 21 5.82 0.56 17.71
CA ALA A 21 6.50 1.49 16.84
C ALA A 21 5.41 2.07 15.94
N GLN A 22 4.93 3.26 16.29
CA GLN A 22 3.93 3.97 15.53
C GLN A 22 4.57 4.19 14.16
N ALA A 23 4.12 3.42 13.18
CA ALA A 23 4.59 3.60 11.81
C ALA A 23 4.42 5.09 11.47
N PRO A 24 5.46 5.77 10.98
CA PRO A 24 5.37 7.19 10.71
C PRO A 24 4.19 7.43 9.78
N VAL A 25 3.25 8.27 10.25
CA VAL A 25 2.12 8.71 9.44
C VAL A 25 2.72 9.44 8.24
N ARG A 26 2.68 8.83 7.06
CA ARG A 26 3.18 9.44 5.84
C ARG A 26 2.28 10.62 5.49
N SER A 27 2.84 11.82 5.54
CA SER A 27 2.19 13.04 5.08
C SER A 27 2.56 13.28 3.62
N TYR A 28 1.54 13.36 2.75
CA TYR A 28 1.73 13.68 1.34
C TYR A 28 1.47 15.17 1.10
N SER A 29 2.24 15.77 0.19
CA SER A 29 1.89 17.07 -0.34
C SER A 29 0.56 16.98 -1.13
N PRO A 30 -0.17 18.09 -1.31
CA PRO A 30 -1.39 18.09 -2.12
C PRO A 30 -1.18 17.53 -3.53
N LEU A 31 -0.02 17.81 -4.13
CA LEU A 31 0.33 17.34 -5.47
C LEU A 31 0.61 15.83 -5.49
N GLN A 32 1.37 15.32 -4.51
CA GLN A 32 1.59 13.88 -4.35
C GLN A 32 0.26 13.13 -4.19
N MET A 33 -0.62 13.65 -3.33
CA MET A 33 -1.94 13.06 -3.10
C MET A 33 -2.80 13.08 -4.36
N TYR A 34 -2.79 14.18 -5.12
CA TYR A 34 -3.50 14.28 -6.39
C TYR A 34 -3.11 13.17 -7.37
N PHE A 35 -1.81 12.95 -7.58
CA PHE A 35 -1.34 11.92 -8.50
C PHE A 35 -1.61 10.50 -7.99
N LEU A 36 -1.50 10.24 -6.68
CA LEU A 36 -1.84 8.95 -6.10
C LEU A 36 -3.33 8.60 -6.25
N VAL A 37 -4.22 9.58 -6.00
CA VAL A 37 -5.67 9.41 -6.19
C VAL A 37 -6.01 9.20 -7.67
N ARG A 38 -5.40 10.01 -8.55
CA ARG A 38 -5.57 9.89 -10.00
C ARG A 38 -5.12 8.51 -10.50
N LEU A 39 -3.97 8.03 -10.04
CA LEU A 39 -3.46 6.71 -10.39
C LEU A 39 -4.42 5.63 -9.92
N ASN A 40 -4.89 5.67 -8.67
CA ASN A 40 -5.84 4.68 -8.17
C ASN A 40 -7.13 4.64 -9.01
N ARG A 41 -7.66 5.80 -9.40
CA ARG A 41 -8.84 5.87 -10.26
C ARG A 41 -8.59 5.24 -11.63
N LEU A 42 -7.45 5.52 -12.26
CA LEU A 42 -7.12 4.98 -13.57
C LEU A 42 -6.97 3.46 -13.55
N VAL A 43 -6.32 2.91 -12.52
CA VAL A 43 -6.18 1.46 -12.39
C VAL A 43 -7.54 0.79 -12.20
N ARG A 44 -8.42 1.33 -11.35
CA ARG A 44 -9.80 0.83 -11.19
C ARG A 44 -10.61 0.89 -12.49
N LEU A 45 -10.46 1.97 -13.25
CA LEU A 45 -11.11 2.11 -14.55
C LEU A 45 -10.60 1.06 -15.53
N GLN A 46 -9.28 0.82 -15.56
CA GLN A 46 -8.68 -0.20 -16.40
C GLN A 46 -9.20 -1.60 -16.03
N ASP A 47 -9.24 -1.96 -14.75
CA ASP A 47 -9.78 -3.24 -14.28
C ASP A 47 -11.26 -3.41 -14.64
N THR A 48 -12.07 -2.38 -14.41
CA THR A 48 -13.49 -2.37 -14.80
C THR A 48 -13.65 -2.59 -16.31
N TYR A 49 -12.78 -1.96 -17.11
CA TYR A 49 -12.78 -2.06 -18.55
C TYR A 49 -12.35 -3.44 -19.06
N GLU A 50 -11.34 -4.04 -18.43
CA GLU A 50 -10.86 -5.38 -18.78
C GLU A 50 -11.92 -6.46 -18.52
N LYS A 51 -12.77 -6.25 -17.51
CA LYS A 51 -13.92 -7.12 -17.18
C LYS A 51 -15.13 -6.98 -18.10
N GLN A 52 -15.15 -5.98 -19.00
CA GLN A 52 -16.24 -5.84 -19.98
C GLN A 52 -16.22 -6.97 -21.00
N SER A 53 -17.36 -7.19 -21.68
CA SER A 53 -17.41 -8.15 -22.78
C SER A 53 -16.61 -7.63 -23.99
N ASP A 54 -16.07 -8.52 -24.81
CA ASP A 54 -15.25 -8.11 -25.96
C ASP A 54 -16.02 -7.29 -27.00
N LYS A 55 -17.36 -7.36 -27.00
CA LYS A 55 -18.24 -6.52 -27.84
C LYS A 55 -18.32 -5.07 -27.37
N GLU A 56 -18.00 -4.81 -26.11
CA GLU A 56 -18.06 -3.49 -25.47
C GLU A 56 -16.67 -2.82 -25.39
N LYS A 57 -15.60 -3.59 -25.65
CA LYS A 57 -14.22 -3.10 -25.65
C LYS A 57 -13.89 -2.33 -26.92
N ASP A 58 -13.76 -1.02 -26.77
CA ASP A 58 -13.01 -0.13 -27.65
C ASP A 58 -11.48 -0.25 -27.41
N PRO A 59 -10.71 -0.77 -28.39
CA PRO A 59 -9.27 -0.93 -28.28
C PRO A 59 -8.51 0.41 -28.14
N VAL A 60 -9.06 1.51 -28.66
CA VAL A 60 -8.47 2.85 -28.55
C VAL A 60 -8.55 3.32 -27.10
N LEU A 61 -9.72 3.20 -26.48
CA LEU A 61 -9.92 3.53 -25.08
C LEU A 61 -9.05 2.67 -24.16
N GLN A 62 -8.95 1.36 -24.42
CA GLN A 62 -8.07 0.47 -23.65
C GLN A 62 -6.61 0.94 -23.71
N LYS A 63 -6.12 1.31 -24.91
CA LYS A 63 -4.76 1.82 -25.09
C LYS A 63 -4.58 3.15 -24.38
N ALA A 64 -5.54 4.06 -24.48
CA ALA A 64 -5.50 5.35 -23.80
C ALA A 64 -5.44 5.20 -22.27
N LEU A 65 -6.23 4.30 -21.69
CA LEU A 65 -6.20 3.99 -20.26
C LEU A 65 -4.82 3.49 -19.82
N ARG A 66 -4.23 2.51 -20.54
CA ARG A 66 -2.88 2.02 -20.22
C ARG A 66 -1.82 3.12 -20.25
N HIS A 67 -1.86 3.98 -21.28
CA HIS A 67 -0.92 5.11 -21.37
C HIS A 67 -1.13 6.13 -20.25
N ALA A 68 -2.38 6.48 -19.94
CA ALA A 68 -2.69 7.41 -18.87
C ALA A 68 -2.23 6.85 -17.50
N THR A 69 -2.46 5.57 -17.24
CA THR A 69 -1.99 4.88 -16.03
C THR A 69 -0.47 4.95 -15.92
N PHE A 70 0.24 4.61 -17.00
CA PHE A 70 1.70 4.61 -17.00
C PHE A 70 2.29 6.02 -16.82
N SER A 71 1.79 7.02 -17.55
CA SER A 71 2.23 8.40 -17.41
C SER A 71 2.00 8.92 -15.99
N THR A 72 0.83 8.65 -15.41
CA THR A 72 0.51 9.06 -14.03
C THR A 72 1.42 8.38 -13.01
N PHE A 73 1.82 7.12 -13.27
CA PHE A 73 2.81 6.45 -12.43
C PHE A 73 4.20 7.10 -12.53
N CYS A 74 4.63 7.56 -13.71
CA CYS A 74 5.86 8.35 -13.85
C CYS A 74 5.78 9.64 -13.04
N ASP A 75 4.66 10.37 -13.10
CA ASP A 75 4.46 11.57 -12.27
C ASP A 75 4.58 11.26 -10.77
N CYS A 76 4.01 10.13 -10.31
CA CYS A 76 4.19 9.66 -8.93
C CYS A 76 5.66 9.38 -8.59
N ALA A 77 6.42 8.78 -9.52
CA ALA A 77 7.83 8.48 -9.32
C ALA A 77 8.67 9.77 -9.22
N ASP A 78 8.42 10.74 -10.09
CA ASP A 78 9.11 12.03 -10.12
C ASP A 78 8.83 12.85 -8.85
N LEU A 79 7.64 12.69 -8.25
CA LEU A 79 7.26 13.32 -6.98
C LEU A 79 7.73 12.55 -5.72
N GLY A 80 8.49 11.47 -5.89
CA GLY A 80 9.04 10.67 -4.79
C GLY A 80 8.05 9.69 -4.15
N VAL A 81 6.85 9.53 -4.70
CA VAL A 81 5.79 8.60 -4.23
C VAL A 81 5.62 7.39 -5.15
N GLY A 82 6.69 7.02 -5.86
CA GLY A 82 6.69 5.87 -6.78
C GLY A 82 6.49 4.52 -6.07
N THR A 83 6.82 4.42 -4.78
CA THR A 83 6.62 3.18 -4.02
C THR A 83 5.14 2.89 -3.76
N GLU A 84 4.40 3.92 -3.38
CA GLU A 84 2.96 3.94 -3.20
C GLU A 84 2.26 3.72 -4.54
N GLY A 85 2.73 4.41 -5.58
CA GLY A 85 2.23 4.21 -6.93
C GLY A 85 2.36 2.76 -7.40
N ARG A 86 3.50 2.12 -7.10
CA ARG A 86 3.73 0.70 -7.42
C ARG A 86 2.83 -0.22 -6.59
N ALA A 87 2.58 0.12 -5.32
CA ALA A 87 1.65 -0.64 -4.49
C ALA A 87 0.21 -0.60 -5.06
N LEU A 88 -0.22 0.55 -5.58
CA LEU A 88 -1.52 0.70 -6.25
C LEU A 88 -1.62 -0.18 -7.50
N LEU A 89 -0.58 -0.24 -8.32
CA LEU A 89 -0.54 -1.11 -9.51
C LEU A 89 -0.54 -2.61 -9.13
N LYS A 90 0.19 -2.98 -8.07
CA LYS A 90 0.26 -4.38 -7.61
C LYS A 90 -1.03 -4.87 -6.97
N LYS A 91 -1.73 -4.01 -6.23
CA LYS A 91 -2.96 -4.37 -5.52
C LYS A 91 -4.04 -4.88 -6.47
N GLU A 92 -4.10 -4.34 -7.68
CA GLU A 92 -5.09 -4.73 -8.69
C GLU A 92 -4.61 -5.98 -9.46
N ASN A 93 -3.30 -6.12 -9.72
CA ASN A 93 -2.75 -7.33 -10.34
C ASN A 93 -2.77 -8.59 -9.43
N ALA A 94 -2.94 -8.43 -8.12
CA ALA A 94 -2.97 -9.52 -7.15
C ALA A 94 -4.39 -10.09 -6.90
N GLY A 95 -5.42 -9.54 -7.55
CA GLY A 95 -6.79 -10.07 -7.51
C GLY A 95 -6.98 -11.22 -8.52
N TYR A 96 -6.38 -12.38 -8.24
CA TYR A 96 -6.68 -13.66 -8.88
C TYR A 96 -7.23 -14.64 -7.85
#